data_AF-A0A7L3Q668-F1
#
_entry.id   AF-A0A7L3Q668-F1
#
_cell.length_a   1.000
_cell.length_b   1.000
_cell.length_c   1.000
_cell.angle_alpha   90.00
_cell.angle_beta   90.00
_cell.angle_gamma   90.00
#
_symmetry.space_group_name_H-M   'P 1'
#
loop_
_entity.id
_entity.type
_entity.pdbx_description
1 polymer ?
#
loop_
_entity_poly.entity_id
_entity_poly.type
_entity_poly.pdbx_seq_one_letter_code
_entity_poly.pdbx_strand_id
1 'polypeptide(L)' 'SPAGKAQQRLKERYRLGSLLGRGGFGSVFAATRLSDGAPVAIKRVPRNRVRHWGQL' A
#
# COMPACT_ATOMS: atom_id res chain seq x y z
N SER A 1 12.22 10.59 7.05
CA SER A 1 11.98 10.73 5.59
C SER A 1 10.48 10.76 5.30
N PRO A 2 10.02 11.31 4.16
CA PRO A 2 8.61 11.28 3.77
C PRO A 2 8.01 9.86 3.74
N ALA A 3 8.81 8.86 3.34
CA ALA A 3 8.41 7.46 3.35
C ALA A 3 8.09 6.92 4.76
N GLY A 4 8.87 7.30 5.78
CA GLY A 4 8.63 6.90 7.17
C GLY A 4 7.31 7.44 7.72
N LYS A 5 6.99 8.72 7.43
CA LYS A 5 5.70 9.33 7.82
C LYS A 5 4.51 8.65 7.13
N ALA A 6 4.65 8.29 5.85
CA ALA A 6 3.61 7.57 5.12
C ALA A 6 3.38 6.16 5.68
N GLN A 7 4.43 5.46 6.09
CA GLN A 7 4.32 4.16 6.74
C GLN A 7 3.62 4.25 8.10
N GLN A 8 3.89 5.29 8.89
CA GLN A 8 3.22 5.51 10.18
C GLN A 8 1.71 5.73 9.98
N ARG A 9 1.32 6.64 9.09
CA ARG A 9 -0.10 6.89 8.74
C ARG A 9 -0.82 5.69 8.12
N LEU A 10 -0.08 4.75 7.54
CA LEU A 10 -0.64 3.48 7.04
C LEU A 10 -1.00 2.57 8.21
N LYS A 11 -0.08 2.42 9.18
CA LYS A 11 -0.26 1.59 10.38
C LYS A 11 -1.40 2.08 11.27
N GLU A 12 -1.63 3.40 11.31
CA GLU A 12 -2.75 4.02 12.05
C GLU A 12 -4.13 3.67 11.47
N ARG A 13 -4.21 3.28 10.19
CA ARG A 13 -5.49 3.05 9.48
C ARG A 13 -5.71 1.61 9.05
N TYR A 14 -4.64 0.83 8.97
CA TYR A 14 -4.66 -0.52 8.43
C TYR A 14 -3.75 -1.45 9.23
N ARG A 15 -4.26 -2.63 9.57
CA ARG A 15 -3.44 -3.76 10.02
C ARG A 15 -2.93 -4.50 8.79
N LEU A 16 -1.62 -4.49 8.54
CA LEU A 16 -1.01 -5.20 7.41
C LEU A 16 -1.01 -6.71 7.67
N GLY A 17 -1.28 -7.50 6.63
CA GLY A 17 -1.19 -8.96 6.61
C GLY A 17 -0.09 -9.45 5.66
N SER A 18 -0.25 -10.69 5.20
CA SER A 18 0.71 -11.37 4.32
C SER A 18 0.81 -10.71 2.93
N LEU A 19 1.94 -10.95 2.25
CA LEU A 19 2.10 -10.66 0.84
C LEU A 19 1.19 -11.60 0.04
N LEU A 20 0.33 -11.02 -0.80
CA LEU A 20 -0.55 -11.76 -1.71
C LEU A 20 0.09 -12.00 -3.07
N GLY A 21 0.94 -11.07 -3.52
CA GLY A 21 1.61 -11.19 -4.82
C GLY A 21 2.64 -10.11 -5.07
N ARG A 22 3.61 -10.43 -5.93
CA ARG A 22 4.68 -9.53 -6.36
C ARG A 22 5.01 -9.74 -7.83
N GLY A 23 5.21 -8.65 -8.57
CA GLY A 23 5.57 -8.69 -9.99
C GLY A 23 5.88 -7.31 -10.56
N GLY A 24 5.78 -7.15 -11.89
CA GLY A 24 5.93 -5.86 -12.57
C GLY A 24 4.97 -4.79 -12.04
N PHE A 25 3.83 -5.21 -11.50
CA PHE A 25 2.83 -4.36 -10.86
C PHE A 25 3.21 -3.86 -9.45
N GLY A 26 4.36 -4.26 -8.87
CA GLY A 26 4.76 -3.94 -7.50
C GLY A 26 4.46 -5.08 -6.52
N SER A 27 4.19 -4.74 -5.25
CA SER A 27 3.84 -5.71 -4.19
C SER A 27 2.42 -5.45 -3.67
N VAL A 28 1.63 -6.49 -3.46
CA VAL A 28 0.26 -6.41 -2.94
C VAL A 28 0.20 -7.18 -1.62
N PHE A 29 -0.28 -6.53 -0.56
CA PHE A 29 -0.44 -7.11 0.77
C PHE A 29 -1.92 -7.23 1.11
N ALA A 30 -2.30 -8.30 1.81
CA ALA A 30 -3.54 -8.33 2.56
C ALA A 30 -3.49 -7.28 3.65
N ALA A 31 -4.64 -6.70 3.99
CA ALA A 31 -4.77 -5.83 5.16
C ALA A 31 -6.21 -5.81 5.65
N THR A 32 -6.38 -5.38 6.90
CA THR A 32 -7.68 -5.06 7.48
C THR A 32 -7.75 -3.56 7.72
N ARG A 33 -8.78 -2.89 7.20
CA ARG A 33 -9.04 -1.48 7.53
C ARG A 33 -9.60 -1.41 8.95
N LEU A 34 -9.03 -0.53 9.77
CA LEU A 34 -9.35 -0.48 11.20
C LEU A 34 -10.72 0.16 11.51
N SER A 35 -11.21 1.03 10.64
CA SER A 35 -12.46 1.77 10.87
C SER A 35 -13.72 0.91 10.79
N ASP A 36 -13.71 -0.12 9.95
CA ASP A 36 -14.89 -0.95 9.62
C ASP A 36 -14.58 -2.46 9.68
N GLY A 37 -13.33 -2.85 9.94
CA GLY A 37 -12.90 -4.25 9.94
C GLY A 37 -12.83 -4.89 8.56
N ALA A 38 -13.02 -4.12 7.47
CA ALA A 38 -13.12 -4.68 6.14
C ALA A 38 -11.77 -5.23 5.64
N PRO A 39 -11.76 -6.40 4.97
CA PRO A 39 -10.59 -6.88 4.25
C PRO A 39 -10.30 -5.98 3.04
N VAL A 40 -9.04 -5.60 2.87
CA VAL A 40 -8.57 -4.76 1.76
C VAL A 40 -7.22 -5.24 1.23
N ALA A 41 -6.87 -4.80 0.03
CA ALA A 41 -5.54 -4.98 -0.54
C ALA A 41 -4.76 -3.66 -0.51
N ILE A 42 -3.50 -3.69 -0.08
CA ILE A 42 -2.60 -2.54 -0.14
C ILE A 42 -1.52 -2.80 -1.17
N LYS A 43 -1.56 -2.04 -2.27
CA LYS A 43 -0.56 -2.11 -3.35
C LYS A 43 0.53 -1.07 -3.12
N ARG A 44 1.79 -1.53 -3.09
CA ARG A 44 2.99 -0.67 -3.01
C ARG A 44 3.71 -0.65 -4.35
N VAL A 45 3.82 0.54 -4.93
CA VAL A 45 4.56 0.79 -6.17
C VAL A 45 5.76 1.68 -5.85
N PRO A 46 7.00 1.22 -6.10
CA PRO A 46 8.18 2.07 -5.97
C PRO A 46 8.06 3.30 -6.87
N ARG A 47 8.35 4.49 -6.35
CA ARG A 47 8.19 5.75 -7.11
C ARG A 47 9.02 5.76 -8.40
N ASN A 48 10.22 5.16 -8.38
CA ASN A 48 11.09 5.02 -9.56
C ASN A 48 10.57 4.01 -10.60
N ARG A 49 9.47 3.29 -10.33
CA ARG A 49 8.79 2.40 -11.28
C ARG A 49 7.50 2.98 -11.84
N VAL A 50 7.12 4.21 -11.45
CA VAL A 50 5.99 4.93 -12.05
C VAL A 50 6.48 5.60 -13.33
N ARG A 51 6.09 5.05 -14.49
CA ARG A 51 6.54 5.54 -15.81
C ARG A 51 5.68 6.69 -16.35
N HIS A 52 4.40 6.70 -16.03
CA HIS A 52 3.45 7.70 -16.49
C HIS A 52 2.62 8.17 -15.30
N TRP A 53 2.47 9.48 -15.20
CA TRP A 53 1.53 10.12 -14.29
C TRP A 53 0.34 10.56 -15.15
N GLY A 54 -0.88 10.24 -14.72
CA GLY A 54 -2.07 10.77 -15.38
C GLY A 54 -2.18 12.27 -15.14
N GLN A 55 -2.64 13.01 -16.15
CA GLN A 55 -3.20 14.35 -15.95
C GLN A 55 -4.71 14.17 -15.70
N LEU A 56 -5.23 14.86 -14.68
CA LEU A 56 -6.65 14.88 -14.32
C LEU A 56 -7.32 16.12 -14.93
#